data_AF-A0A971CHS8-F1
#
_entry.id   AF-A0A971CHS8-F1
#
_cell.length_a   1.000
_cell.length_b   1.000
_cell.length_c   1.000
_cell.angle_alpha   90.00
_cell.angle_beta   90.00
_cell.angle_gamma   90.00
#
_symmetry.space_group_name_H-M   'P 1'
#
loop_
_entity.id
_entity.type
_entity.pdbx_description
1 polymer ?
#
loop_
_entity_poly.entity_id
_entity_poly.type
_entity_poly.pdbx_seq_one_letter_code
_entity_poly.pdbx_strand_id
1 'polypeptide(L)'
;MLALIMTAAMVLSLAIPAFAATVTSTTAAIRPSAHTTGSGSSAVSNPNRAYDDDNSTYGTWDSSSDTATFSGFTLGIPSDATITNIRVNILGARSSSGQTRNLSVSVSTNNGSSYSTAQNFGYSGTSAQTVSRDYSQNLSASGINSNLRVRVNGSSSSTLYVYNLAVTVTYSRQNYTVTYNANGTGATGAPTDPNSPYFQGATVTVLDKGTMARSGYTFIGWNTNQWGTGTNYAVGDTFTMGAANRTLYARWAQNYAVTYNANGGTGALTDPNSPYIAGDVVTVLGKGSMARDGFEFAGWNTAADGSGTPHAVNSTFSMGSSNVILYAQWTPITYALTVNASPAGGGTATGAGTYASGASVNISATPAAEAGYRFVNWTSSNGGSFGDATSESTTFTMPGSATTVTANFALNEYTVTFKDFDGAVLDTQTIEHGLGATAPDAPSREPDAQYSYGFTGWDKAFDNITGDLIVTAQYSETTNSYTVTFKDWDGAVLDTQTVAYGLGATAPDAPSREPD
;
A
#
# COMPACT_ATOMS: atom_id res chain seq x y z
N MET A 1 33.12 34.46 -15.51
CA MET A 1 33.98 34.76 -14.36
C MET A 1 33.67 33.73 -13.29
N LEU A 2 34.60 32.79 -13.03
CA LEU A 2 34.71 31.83 -11.89
C LEU A 2 33.45 31.02 -11.47
N ALA A 3 33.45 29.71 -11.25
CA ALA A 3 34.51 28.71 -11.15
C ALA A 3 33.91 27.33 -11.46
N LEU A 4 34.57 26.59 -12.35
CA LEU A 4 34.29 25.19 -12.65
C LEU A 4 34.90 24.36 -11.51
N ILE A 5 34.11 23.98 -10.51
CA ILE A 5 34.55 23.06 -9.46
C ILE A 5 34.41 21.63 -10.00
N MET A 6 35.45 21.19 -10.70
CA MET A 6 35.69 19.79 -11.00
C MET A 6 36.27 19.15 -9.72
N THR A 7 35.41 18.65 -8.84
CA THR A 7 35.83 17.85 -7.69
C THR A 7 36.25 16.48 -8.19
N ALA A 8 37.54 16.34 -8.49
CA ALA A 8 38.17 15.05 -8.73
C ALA A 8 38.02 14.19 -7.46
N ALA A 9 37.16 13.18 -7.53
CA ALA A 9 37.09 12.12 -6.53
C ALA A 9 38.42 11.36 -6.57
N MET A 10 39.31 11.71 -5.64
CA MET A 10 40.56 11.02 -5.37
C MET A 10 40.21 9.63 -4.82
N VAL A 11 40.02 8.66 -5.72
CA VAL A 11 39.99 7.24 -5.38
C VAL A 11 41.41 6.88 -4.99
N LEU A 12 41.70 6.95 -3.69
CA LEU A 12 42.89 6.36 -3.10
C LEU A 12 42.74 4.83 -3.20
N SER A 13 43.00 4.29 -4.40
CA SER A 13 43.28 2.88 -4.58
C SER A 13 44.63 2.60 -3.93
N LEU A 14 44.60 2.38 -2.61
CA LEU A 14 45.68 1.68 -1.93
C LEU A 14 45.76 0.31 -2.58
N ALA A 15 46.68 0.17 -3.54
CA ALA A 15 47.15 -1.12 -4.00
C ALA A 15 47.79 -1.78 -2.78
N ILE A 16 46.99 -2.51 -2.00
CA ILE A 16 47.49 -3.41 -0.98
C ILE A 16 48.36 -4.42 -1.75
N PRO A 17 49.67 -4.46 -1.51
CA PRO A 17 50.53 -5.39 -2.22
C PRO A 17 50.02 -6.80 -1.93
N ALA A 18 49.88 -7.62 -2.98
CA ALA A 18 49.59 -9.03 -2.83
C ALA A 18 50.61 -9.60 -1.84
N PHE A 19 50.16 -9.98 -0.64
CA PHE A 19 51.00 -10.57 0.38
C PHE A 19 51.44 -11.95 -0.11
N ALA A 20 52.53 -12.00 -0.85
CA ALA A 20 53.20 -13.26 -1.13
C ALA A 20 53.90 -13.70 0.14
N ALA A 21 53.38 -14.73 0.82
CA ALA A 21 54.18 -15.77 1.49
C ALA A 21 53.31 -16.66 2.38
N THR A 22 52.62 -17.64 1.78
CA THR A 22 52.50 -18.94 2.45
C THR A 22 53.48 -19.85 1.77
N VAL A 23 54.58 -20.13 2.46
CA VAL A 23 55.57 -21.11 2.05
C VAL A 23 55.05 -22.47 2.49
N THR A 24 54.55 -23.25 1.54
CA THR A 24 54.12 -24.62 1.83
C THR A 24 55.19 -25.59 1.34
N SER A 25 55.49 -26.59 2.17
CA SER A 25 56.49 -27.62 1.86
C SER A 25 55.83 -28.99 1.72
N THR A 26 56.04 -29.66 0.60
CA THR A 26 55.65 -31.07 0.42
C THR A 26 56.91 -31.92 0.43
N THR A 27 56.90 -33.01 1.20
CA THR A 27 58.04 -33.94 1.30
C THR A 27 57.67 -35.29 0.70
N ALA A 28 58.52 -35.82 -0.16
CA ALA A 28 58.48 -37.21 -0.58
C ALA A 28 59.77 -37.90 -0.12
N ALA A 29 59.63 -39.02 0.58
CA ALA A 29 60.76 -39.85 1.02
C ALA A 29 60.80 -41.13 0.19
N ILE A 30 61.99 -41.54 -0.23
CA ILE A 30 62.26 -42.81 -0.90
C ILE A 30 63.36 -43.51 -0.12
N ARG A 31 63.24 -44.83 0.09
CA ARG A 31 64.29 -45.68 0.61
C ARG A 31 64.99 -46.40 -0.55
N PRO A 32 65.99 -45.78 -1.20
CA PRO A 32 66.71 -46.47 -2.26
C PRO A 32 67.63 -47.53 -1.65
N SER A 33 67.37 -48.82 -1.86
CA SER A 33 68.39 -49.85 -1.64
C SER A 33 69.25 -49.97 -2.91
N ALA A 34 70.00 -48.92 -3.24
CA ALA A 34 70.88 -48.89 -4.40
C ALA A 34 72.33 -49.18 -3.97
N HIS A 35 72.79 -50.39 -4.28
CA HIS A 35 74.20 -50.75 -4.26
C HIS A 35 74.86 -50.26 -5.56
N THR A 36 75.72 -49.24 -5.51
CA THR A 36 76.58 -48.91 -6.65
C THR A 36 77.83 -49.81 -6.58
N THR A 37 77.86 -50.85 -7.41
CA THR A 37 79.02 -51.75 -7.55
C THR A 37 79.74 -51.47 -8.87
N GLY A 38 81.05 -51.26 -8.79
CA GLY A 38 81.93 -51.19 -9.95
C GLY A 38 82.35 -52.59 -10.40
N SER A 39 82.09 -52.88 -11.68
CA SER A 39 82.70 -53.87 -12.58
C SER A 39 83.19 -55.23 -12.03
N GLY A 40 82.52 -56.30 -12.46
CA GLY A 40 83.06 -57.66 -12.48
C GLY A 40 82.05 -58.65 -13.07
N SER A 41 82.35 -59.17 -14.26
CA SER A 41 81.56 -60.12 -15.03
C SER A 41 81.15 -61.39 -14.27
N SER A 42 79.85 -61.70 -14.20
CA SER A 42 79.24 -63.04 -14.42
C SER A 42 77.71 -62.96 -14.26
N ALA A 43 77.00 -63.70 -15.08
CA ALA A 43 75.63 -63.42 -15.51
C ALA A 43 74.50 -63.90 -14.56
N VAL A 44 73.38 -63.17 -14.68
CA VAL A 44 71.97 -63.48 -14.33
C VAL A 44 71.62 -63.42 -12.82
N SER A 45 70.94 -62.38 -12.32
CA SER A 45 69.63 -61.88 -12.76
C SER A 45 69.44 -60.36 -12.64
N ASN A 46 69.17 -59.74 -13.79
CA ASN A 46 68.47 -58.47 -14.05
C ASN A 46 69.06 -57.13 -13.51
N PRO A 47 69.86 -56.38 -14.31
CA PRO A 47 70.57 -55.17 -13.86
C PRO A 47 69.79 -53.83 -13.96
N ASN A 48 68.46 -53.83 -14.12
CA ASN A 48 67.69 -52.61 -14.43
C ASN A 48 66.61 -52.20 -13.41
N ARG A 49 66.63 -52.65 -12.15
CA ARG A 49 65.69 -52.18 -11.12
C ARG A 49 66.41 -51.91 -9.80
N ALA A 50 66.32 -50.67 -9.31
CA ALA A 50 66.57 -50.39 -7.90
C ALA A 50 65.47 -51.08 -7.09
N TYR A 51 65.84 -52.00 -6.20
CA TYR A 51 64.90 -52.59 -5.25
C TYR A 51 64.62 -51.57 -4.13
N ASP A 52 63.34 -51.36 -3.85
CA ASP A 52 62.81 -50.91 -2.55
C ASP A 52 62.16 -52.15 -1.92
N ASP A 53 62.27 -52.34 -0.61
CA ASP A 53 61.61 -53.44 0.10
C ASP A 53 60.07 -53.30 0.04
N ASP A 54 59.56 -52.13 -0.35
CA ASP A 54 58.15 -51.88 -0.66
C ASP A 54 57.94 -51.69 -2.17
N ASN A 55 57.99 -52.79 -2.94
CA ASN A 55 57.61 -53.05 -4.34
C ASN A 55 56.93 -51.92 -5.17
N SER A 56 57.51 -50.73 -5.23
CA SER A 56 56.99 -49.56 -5.93
C SER A 56 58.12 -48.90 -6.73
N THR A 57 58.00 -49.00 -8.06
CA THR A 57 59.02 -48.59 -9.03
C THR A 57 59.13 -47.07 -9.12
N TYR A 58 60.04 -46.45 -8.36
CA TYR A 58 60.32 -45.01 -8.41
C TYR A 58 61.69 -44.63 -8.99
N GLY A 59 62.48 -45.58 -9.51
CA GLY A 59 63.75 -45.23 -10.15
C GLY A 59 64.29 -46.23 -11.18
N THR A 60 65.14 -45.72 -12.07
CA THR A 60 65.89 -46.48 -13.08
C THR A 60 67.39 -46.29 -12.87
N TRP A 61 68.16 -47.37 -12.98
CA TRP A 61 69.63 -47.34 -12.95
C TRP A 61 70.19 -47.45 -14.37
N ASP A 62 71.10 -46.55 -14.73
CA ASP A 62 71.90 -46.66 -15.96
C ASP A 62 73.35 -47.00 -15.59
N SER A 63 73.71 -48.27 -15.82
CA SER A 63 75.05 -48.80 -15.53
C SER A 63 76.15 -48.23 -16.43
N SER A 64 75.81 -47.68 -17.60
CA SER A 64 76.80 -47.11 -18.53
C SER A 64 77.29 -45.73 -18.10
N SER A 65 76.45 -45.00 -17.37
CA SER A 65 76.70 -43.64 -16.88
C SER A 65 76.78 -43.54 -15.36
N ASP A 66 76.75 -44.67 -14.64
CA ASP A 66 76.75 -44.76 -13.17
C ASP A 66 75.71 -43.82 -12.53
N THR A 67 74.51 -43.79 -13.13
CA THR A 67 73.46 -42.81 -12.83
C THR A 67 72.17 -43.48 -12.34
N ALA A 68 71.72 -43.11 -11.16
CA ALA A 68 70.36 -43.42 -10.69
C ALA A 68 69.42 -42.25 -11.02
N THR A 69 68.30 -42.51 -11.68
CA THR A 69 67.22 -41.53 -11.89
C THR A 69 66.02 -41.93 -11.07
N PHE A 70 65.57 -41.05 -10.17
CA PHE A 70 64.32 -41.19 -9.43
C PHE A 70 63.24 -40.34 -10.09
N SER A 71 62.08 -40.92 -10.37
CA SER A 71 60.95 -40.28 -11.06
C SER A 71 59.62 -40.81 -10.51
N GLY A 72 58.50 -40.12 -10.73
CA GLY A 72 57.20 -40.54 -10.21
C GLY A 72 56.70 -39.74 -9.01
N PHE A 73 57.40 -38.67 -8.61
CA PHE A 73 56.98 -37.83 -7.49
C PHE A 73 55.77 -36.96 -7.88
N THR A 74 54.56 -37.45 -7.61
CA THR A 74 53.35 -36.61 -7.68
C THR A 74 53.35 -35.66 -6.48
N LEU A 75 53.94 -34.49 -6.66
CA LEU A 75 53.85 -33.41 -5.69
C LEU A 75 52.52 -32.69 -5.97
N GLY A 76 51.61 -32.66 -5.00
CA GLY A 76 50.32 -31.95 -5.08
C GLY A 76 50.46 -30.43 -5.07
N ILE A 77 51.39 -29.90 -5.88
CA ILE A 77 51.69 -28.48 -5.98
C ILE A 77 50.61 -27.84 -6.87
N PRO A 78 49.89 -26.81 -6.38
CA PRO A 78 48.93 -26.08 -7.18
C PRO A 78 49.58 -25.48 -8.44
N SER A 79 48.89 -25.51 -9.58
CA SER A 79 49.41 -25.01 -10.85
C SER A 79 49.67 -23.50 -10.88
N ASP A 80 49.06 -22.74 -9.97
CA ASP A 80 49.25 -21.30 -9.76
C ASP A 80 50.42 -20.98 -8.81
N ALA A 81 51.10 -21.99 -8.26
CA ALA A 81 52.24 -21.79 -7.39
C ALA A 81 53.51 -21.41 -8.15
N THR A 82 54.40 -20.69 -7.48
CA THR A 82 55.79 -20.50 -7.89
C THR A 82 56.67 -21.31 -6.96
N ILE A 83 57.34 -22.33 -7.49
CA ILE A 83 58.38 -23.06 -6.75
C ILE A 83 59.52 -22.08 -6.51
N THR A 84 59.98 -21.98 -5.25
CA THR A 84 61.05 -21.07 -4.82
C THR A 84 62.32 -21.81 -4.40
N ASN A 85 62.17 -23.05 -3.92
CA ASN A 85 63.30 -23.89 -3.55
C ASN A 85 62.96 -25.39 -3.63
N ILE A 86 63.94 -26.20 -4.03
CA ILE A 86 63.90 -27.65 -3.90
C ILE A 86 65.07 -28.07 -3.01
N ARG A 87 64.77 -28.67 -1.87
CA ARG A 87 65.78 -29.25 -0.98
C ARG A 87 65.86 -30.74 -1.22
N VAL A 88 67.06 -31.23 -1.52
CA VAL A 88 67.35 -32.66 -1.60
C VAL A 88 68.19 -33.04 -0.39
N ASN A 89 67.70 -34.00 0.40
CA ASN A 89 68.37 -34.58 1.55
C ASN A 89 68.72 -36.02 1.24
N ILE A 90 69.97 -36.40 1.46
CA ILE A 90 70.45 -37.76 1.24
C ILE A 90 71.09 -38.25 2.53
N LEU A 91 70.54 -39.32 3.09
CA LEU A 91 71.17 -40.06 4.18
C LEU A 91 72.06 -41.13 3.55
N GLY A 92 73.36 -41.09 3.82
CA GLY A 92 74.31 -42.04 3.24
C GLY A 92 75.59 -42.21 4.03
N ALA A 93 76.38 -43.21 3.66
CA ALA A 93 77.69 -43.52 4.25
C ALA A 93 78.63 -44.16 3.23
N ARG A 94 79.94 -44.08 3.45
CA ARG A 94 80.94 -44.79 2.63
C ARG A 94 81.19 -46.22 3.13
N SER A 95 81.74 -47.05 2.24
CA SER A 95 82.16 -48.42 2.57
C SER A 95 83.50 -48.53 3.33
N SER A 96 84.39 -47.55 3.25
CA SER A 96 85.73 -47.61 3.89
C SER A 96 86.28 -46.26 4.38
N SER A 97 87.06 -46.27 5.47
CA SER A 97 87.62 -45.05 6.06
C SER A 97 88.76 -44.42 5.24
N GLY A 98 88.80 -43.09 5.13
CA GLY A 98 89.93 -42.32 4.56
C GLY A 98 89.70 -41.70 3.17
N GLN A 99 88.58 -41.99 2.50
CA GLN A 99 88.23 -41.42 1.19
C GLN A 99 87.08 -40.40 1.30
N THR A 100 87.17 -39.26 0.61
CA THR A 100 86.03 -38.35 0.38
C THR A 100 85.35 -38.76 -0.92
N ARG A 101 84.02 -38.89 -0.89
CA ARG A 101 83.20 -39.21 -2.07
C ARG A 101 82.12 -38.17 -2.25
N ASN A 102 81.88 -37.81 -3.50
CA ASN A 102 80.87 -36.83 -3.90
C ASN A 102 79.82 -37.52 -4.75
N LEU A 103 78.54 -37.34 -4.42
CA LEU A 103 77.45 -37.59 -5.35
C LEU A 103 77.11 -36.29 -6.06
N SER A 104 77.03 -36.32 -7.38
CA SER A 104 76.51 -35.20 -8.14
C SER A 104 75.00 -35.38 -8.32
N VAL A 105 74.21 -34.44 -7.79
CA VAL A 105 72.76 -34.46 -7.92
C VAL A 105 72.26 -33.33 -8.80
N SER A 106 71.44 -33.68 -9.78
CA SER A 106 70.69 -32.71 -10.58
C SER A 106 69.20 -32.96 -10.49
N VAL A 107 68.44 -31.89 -10.64
CA VAL A 107 66.99 -31.91 -10.59
C VAL A 107 66.45 -31.47 -11.95
N SER A 108 65.44 -32.14 -12.50
CA SER A 108 64.82 -31.77 -13.78
C SER A 108 63.33 -32.04 -13.81
N THR A 109 62.61 -31.44 -14.77
CA THR A 109 61.18 -31.69 -15.01
C THR A 109 60.95 -32.67 -16.16
N ASN A 110 59.70 -33.10 -16.36
CA ASN A 110 59.31 -34.07 -17.40
C ASN A 110 59.66 -33.68 -18.85
N ASN A 111 59.82 -32.38 -19.14
CA ASN A 111 60.17 -31.89 -20.47
C ASN A 111 61.69 -31.85 -20.73
N GLY A 112 62.51 -32.51 -19.89
CA GLY A 112 63.98 -32.55 -20.05
C GLY A 112 64.69 -31.23 -19.73
N SER A 113 63.94 -30.19 -19.34
CA SER A 113 64.51 -28.94 -18.85
C SER A 113 65.15 -29.17 -17.47
N SER A 114 66.45 -28.90 -17.37
CA SER A 114 67.20 -29.03 -16.12
C SER A 114 66.82 -27.90 -15.18
N TYR A 115 66.35 -28.23 -13.97
CA TYR A 115 66.00 -27.27 -12.91
C TYR A 115 67.26 -26.63 -12.31
N SER A 116 68.34 -27.42 -12.24
CA SER A 116 69.62 -27.01 -11.71
C SER A 116 70.77 -27.85 -12.27
N THR A 117 71.97 -27.28 -12.27
CA THR A 117 73.20 -28.03 -12.50
C THR A 117 73.51 -28.96 -11.32
N ALA A 118 74.27 -30.00 -11.63
CA ALA A 118 74.88 -30.90 -10.67
C ALA A 118 75.45 -30.17 -9.44
N GLN A 119 75.03 -30.55 -8.23
CA GLN A 119 75.70 -30.18 -6.99
C GLN A 119 76.27 -31.41 -6.28
N ASN A 120 77.46 -31.24 -5.69
CA ASN A 120 78.18 -32.32 -5.03
C ASN A 120 77.75 -32.47 -3.56
N PHE A 121 77.37 -33.70 -3.17
CA PHE A 121 77.10 -34.13 -1.80
C PHE A 121 78.32 -34.91 -1.29
N GLY A 122 79.11 -34.29 -0.41
CA GLY A 122 80.33 -34.88 0.13
C GLY A 122 80.07 -35.68 1.40
N TYR A 123 80.61 -36.90 1.47
CA TYR A 123 80.53 -37.77 2.64
C TYR A 123 81.92 -38.01 3.24
N SER A 124 82.06 -37.73 4.54
CA SER A 124 83.25 -38.06 5.33
C SER A 124 82.86 -39.05 6.42
N GLY A 125 83.42 -40.25 6.43
CA GLY A 125 83.11 -41.27 7.44
C GLY A 125 82.25 -42.43 6.95
N THR A 126 82.38 -43.58 7.63
CA THR A 126 81.59 -44.81 7.43
C THR A 126 80.26 -44.79 8.19
N SER A 127 80.03 -43.80 9.05
CA SER A 127 78.75 -43.58 9.72
C SER A 127 77.74 -42.92 8.78
N ALA A 128 76.46 -43.28 8.93
CA ALA A 128 75.37 -42.65 8.21
C ALA A 128 75.25 -41.16 8.59
N GLN A 129 75.26 -40.30 7.58
CA GLN A 129 75.09 -38.86 7.74
C GLN A 129 74.09 -38.34 6.70
N THR A 130 73.27 -37.36 7.09
CA THR A 130 72.38 -36.67 6.15
C THR A 130 73.10 -35.46 5.59
N VAL A 131 73.22 -35.39 4.27
CA VAL A 131 73.73 -34.23 3.54
C VAL A 131 72.58 -33.60 2.76
N SER A 132 72.43 -32.30 2.87
CA SER A 132 71.36 -31.53 2.21
C SER A 132 71.93 -30.55 1.20
N ARG A 133 71.22 -30.35 0.08
CA ARG A 133 71.46 -29.25 -0.87
C ARG A 133 70.15 -28.58 -1.24
N ASP A 134 70.22 -27.25 -1.30
CA ASP A 134 69.15 -26.39 -1.76
C ASP A 134 69.38 -25.98 -3.20
N TYR A 135 68.31 -26.05 -3.98
CA TYR A 135 68.23 -25.61 -5.36
C TYR A 135 67.17 -24.52 -5.41
N SER A 136 67.58 -23.27 -5.20
CA SER A 136 66.69 -22.12 -5.16
C SER A 136 66.52 -21.52 -6.55
N GLN A 137 65.28 -21.50 -7.05
CA GLN A 137 64.91 -20.97 -8.36
C GLN A 137 63.45 -20.49 -8.27
N ASN A 138 63.09 -19.42 -8.97
CA ASN A 138 61.69 -18.98 -9.10
C ASN A 138 61.09 -19.53 -10.39
N LEU A 139 60.24 -20.55 -10.30
CA LEU A 139 59.68 -21.25 -11.45
C LEU A 139 58.17 -21.46 -11.33
N SER A 140 57.45 -21.22 -12.43
CA SER A 140 56.02 -21.47 -12.50
C SER A 140 55.72 -22.96 -12.38
N ALA A 141 54.78 -23.33 -11.52
CA ALA A 141 54.25 -24.69 -11.41
C ALA A 141 53.28 -25.03 -12.57
N SER A 142 52.87 -24.04 -13.37
CA SER A 142 51.99 -24.23 -14.51
C SER A 142 52.65 -25.13 -15.56
N GLY A 143 52.02 -26.27 -15.86
CA GLY A 143 52.57 -27.28 -16.78
C GLY A 143 53.57 -28.26 -16.16
N ILE A 144 53.89 -28.13 -14.86
CA ILE A 144 54.63 -29.16 -14.11
C ILE A 144 53.65 -30.27 -13.70
N ASN A 145 53.17 -31.02 -14.68
CA ASN A 145 52.43 -32.25 -14.40
C ASN A 145 53.43 -33.32 -13.91
N SER A 146 53.57 -33.36 -12.58
CA SER A 146 53.70 -34.56 -11.74
C SER A 146 54.96 -35.45 -11.79
N ASN A 147 56.07 -35.11 -12.45
CA ASN A 147 57.36 -35.73 -12.05
C ASN A 147 58.50 -34.73 -11.96
N LEU A 148 58.96 -34.53 -10.73
CA LEU A 148 60.35 -34.15 -10.49
C LEU A 148 61.25 -35.35 -10.84
N ARG A 149 62.42 -35.11 -11.41
CA ARG A 149 63.46 -36.13 -11.53
C ARG A 149 64.66 -35.73 -10.72
N VAL A 150 65.15 -36.64 -9.88
CA VAL A 150 66.40 -36.48 -9.16
C VAL A 150 67.39 -37.47 -9.76
N ARG A 151 68.46 -36.96 -10.37
CA ARG A 151 69.55 -37.78 -10.88
C ARG A 151 70.69 -37.75 -9.91
N VAL A 152 71.17 -38.92 -9.51
CA VAL A 152 72.31 -39.09 -8.62
C VAL A 152 73.41 -39.81 -9.40
N ASN A 153 74.55 -39.15 -9.58
CA ASN A 153 75.68 -39.68 -10.34
C ASN A 153 76.82 -40.04 -9.38
N GLY A 154 77.32 -41.27 -9.49
CA GLY A 154 78.46 -41.79 -8.74
C GLY A 154 79.82 -41.54 -9.42
N SER A 155 80.91 -41.82 -8.70
CA SER A 155 82.26 -41.90 -9.29
C SER A 155 82.77 -43.33 -9.19
N SER A 156 83.34 -43.85 -10.28
CA SER A 156 83.58 -45.27 -10.57
C SER A 156 84.60 -46.05 -9.70
N SER A 157 84.97 -45.60 -8.50
CA SER A 157 86.10 -46.20 -7.75
C SER A 157 85.81 -46.77 -6.35
N SER A 158 84.59 -46.69 -5.77
CA SER A 158 84.21 -47.38 -4.51
C SER A 158 82.69 -47.35 -4.24
N THR A 159 82.14 -48.30 -3.46
CA THR A 159 80.70 -48.33 -3.08
C THR A 159 80.34 -47.26 -2.04
N LEU A 160 79.27 -46.51 -2.30
CA LEU A 160 78.61 -45.57 -1.40
C LEU A 160 77.21 -46.11 -1.07
N TYR A 161 76.84 -46.12 0.20
CA TYR A 161 75.49 -46.48 0.65
C TYR A 161 74.61 -45.25 0.70
N VAL A 162 73.48 -45.28 0.00
CA VAL A 162 72.39 -44.33 0.16
C VAL A 162 71.27 -45.06 0.88
N TYR A 163 70.85 -44.55 2.03
CA TYR A 163 69.83 -45.17 2.89
C TYR A 163 68.46 -44.50 2.74
N ASN A 164 68.43 -43.20 2.48
CA ASN A 164 67.20 -42.43 2.32
C ASN A 164 67.45 -41.23 1.40
N LEU A 165 66.50 -40.97 0.51
CA LEU A 165 66.42 -39.77 -0.32
C LEU A 165 65.11 -39.06 0.02
N ALA A 166 65.20 -37.85 0.58
CA ALA A 166 64.03 -37.02 0.84
C ALA A 166 64.10 -35.73 0.02
N VAL A 167 63.04 -35.47 -0.73
CA VAL A 167 62.88 -34.22 -1.50
C VAL A 167 61.81 -33.38 -0.84
N THR A 168 62.16 -32.13 -0.51
CA THR A 168 61.22 -31.13 -0.01
C THR A 168 61.11 -30.01 -1.02
N VAL A 169 59.90 -29.76 -1.54
CA VAL A 169 59.65 -28.63 -2.44
C VAL A 169 58.98 -27.51 -1.69
N THR A 170 59.57 -26.32 -1.77
CA THR A 170 59.13 -25.07 -1.18
C THR A 170 58.52 -24.22 -2.29
N TYR A 171 57.28 -23.78 -2.12
CA TYR A 171 56.62 -22.91 -3.09
C TYR A 171 55.88 -21.76 -2.41
N SER A 172 55.65 -20.70 -3.18
CA SER A 172 54.82 -19.56 -2.81
C SER A 172 53.61 -19.49 -3.73
N ARG A 173 52.51 -18.93 -3.24
CA ARG A 173 51.32 -18.62 -4.04
C ARG A 173 50.98 -17.15 -3.85
N GLN A 174 50.38 -16.55 -4.88
CA GLN A 174 49.76 -15.24 -4.75
C GLN A 174 48.35 -15.36 -4.19
N ASN A 175 48.00 -14.39 -3.37
CA ASN A 175 46.70 -14.25 -2.74
C ASN A 175 46.07 -12.98 -3.32
N TYR A 176 44.77 -13.04 -3.57
CA TYR A 176 44.00 -11.95 -4.13
C TYR A 176 42.85 -11.59 -3.20
N THR A 177 42.60 -10.29 -3.04
CA THR A 177 41.56 -9.79 -2.15
C THR A 177 40.23 -9.63 -2.87
N VAL A 178 39.15 -9.79 -2.11
CA VAL A 178 37.80 -9.38 -2.50
C VAL A 178 37.40 -8.25 -1.58
N THR A 179 37.09 -7.09 -2.15
CA THR A 179 36.74 -5.89 -1.39
C THR A 179 35.33 -5.45 -1.76
N TYR A 180 34.52 -5.11 -0.77
CA TYR A 180 33.18 -4.60 -0.96
C TYR A 180 33.18 -3.08 -0.86
N ASN A 181 32.60 -2.41 -1.85
CA ASN A 181 32.46 -0.97 -1.90
C ASN A 181 30.97 -0.61 -1.80
N ALA A 182 30.63 0.22 -0.82
CA ALA A 182 29.24 0.60 -0.53
C ALA A 182 28.54 1.32 -1.68
N ASN A 183 29.29 1.87 -2.63
CA ASN A 183 28.89 2.49 -3.89
C ASN A 183 27.75 3.53 -3.78
N GLY A 184 28.03 4.77 -4.21
CA GLY A 184 27.10 5.88 -4.11
C GLY A 184 27.29 6.74 -2.86
N THR A 185 26.87 8.00 -2.95
CA THR A 185 27.05 8.99 -1.88
C THR A 185 26.21 8.64 -0.65
N GLY A 186 26.82 8.70 0.54
CA GLY A 186 26.15 8.46 1.82
C GLY A 186 26.00 6.98 2.23
N ALA A 187 26.34 6.02 1.37
CA ALA A 187 26.40 4.61 1.75
C ALA A 187 27.74 4.34 2.47
N THR A 188 27.68 3.89 3.73
CA THR A 188 28.87 3.55 4.55
C THR A 188 28.69 2.19 5.21
N GLY A 189 29.78 1.60 5.72
CA GLY A 189 29.74 0.32 6.44
C GLY A 189 29.71 -0.92 5.55
N ALA A 190 30.42 -0.91 4.42
CA ALA A 190 30.57 -2.09 3.57
C ALA A 190 31.14 -3.28 4.36
N PRO A 191 30.65 -4.51 4.09
CA PRO A 191 31.12 -5.70 4.80
C PRO A 191 32.60 -5.95 4.52
N THR A 192 33.30 -6.49 5.51
CA THR A 192 34.64 -7.06 5.33
C THR A 192 34.51 -8.55 5.16
N ASP A 193 35.21 -9.10 4.16
CA ASP A 193 35.19 -10.53 3.90
C ASP A 193 36.14 -11.28 4.84
N PRO A 194 35.63 -12.10 5.77
CA PRO A 194 36.46 -12.79 6.76
C PRO A 194 37.32 -13.89 6.13
N ASN A 195 37.00 -14.33 4.91
CA ASN A 195 37.73 -15.38 4.20
C ASN A 195 38.74 -14.80 3.18
N SER A 196 38.78 -13.48 3.01
CA SER A 196 39.78 -12.82 2.19
C SER A 196 41.11 -12.68 2.96
N PRO A 197 42.28 -12.89 2.33
CA PRO A 197 42.50 -13.10 0.90
C PRO A 197 42.37 -14.56 0.43
N TYR A 198 42.13 -14.73 -0.87
CA TYR A 198 41.91 -16.03 -1.53
C TYR A 198 43.06 -16.41 -2.46
N PHE A 199 43.33 -17.70 -2.64
CA PHE A 199 44.20 -18.16 -3.72
C PHE A 199 43.46 -18.21 -5.06
N GLN A 200 44.20 -18.19 -6.18
CA GLN A 200 43.59 -18.38 -7.51
C GLN A 200 42.86 -19.73 -7.57
N GLY A 201 41.68 -19.73 -8.19
CA GLY A 201 40.84 -20.92 -8.31
C GLY A 201 39.96 -21.21 -7.08
N ALA A 202 40.16 -20.51 -5.96
CA ALA A 202 39.28 -20.64 -4.79
C ALA A 202 37.87 -20.13 -5.11
N THR A 203 36.86 -20.76 -4.50
CA THR A 203 35.47 -20.30 -4.57
C THR A 203 35.24 -19.19 -3.54
N VAL A 204 34.67 -18.07 -4.00
CA VAL A 204 34.23 -16.94 -3.17
C VAL A 204 32.71 -16.96 -3.09
N THR A 205 32.15 -16.74 -1.90
CA THR A 205 30.70 -16.56 -1.67
C THR A 205 30.42 -15.09 -1.43
N VAL A 206 29.43 -14.54 -2.14
CA VAL A 206 29.09 -13.12 -2.11
C VAL A 206 28.31 -12.79 -0.84
N LEU A 207 28.80 -11.80 -0.10
CA LEU A 207 28.26 -11.42 1.21
C LEU A 207 26.96 -10.60 1.10
N ASP A 208 26.20 -10.60 2.18
CA ASP A 208 25.11 -9.65 2.36
C ASP A 208 25.64 -8.21 2.54
N LYS A 209 24.77 -7.22 2.42
CA LYS A 209 25.08 -5.79 2.60
C LYS A 209 25.61 -5.45 4.00
N GLY A 210 25.42 -6.32 5.00
CA GLY A 210 25.75 -6.03 6.39
C GLY A 210 24.98 -4.82 6.93
N THR A 211 25.69 -3.91 7.57
CA THR A 211 25.08 -2.70 8.18
C THR A 211 24.85 -1.56 7.18
N MET A 212 25.19 -1.74 5.90
CA MET A 212 24.99 -0.70 4.90
C MET A 212 23.51 -0.30 4.80
N ALA A 213 23.30 1.01 4.77
CA ALA A 213 22.01 1.62 4.49
C ALA A 213 22.23 2.83 3.60
N ARG A 214 21.26 3.08 2.70
CA ARG A 214 21.22 4.26 1.85
C ARG A 214 19.79 4.77 1.84
N SER A 215 19.58 5.96 2.43
CA SER A 215 18.23 6.52 2.56
C SER A 215 17.57 6.68 1.19
N GLY A 216 16.35 6.18 1.05
CA GLY A 216 15.59 6.19 -0.20
C GLY A 216 15.99 5.12 -1.23
N TYR A 217 16.80 4.12 -0.86
CA TYR A 217 17.21 3.03 -1.75
C TYR A 217 17.17 1.66 -1.07
N THR A 218 16.92 0.63 -1.86
CA THR A 218 16.99 -0.78 -1.48
C THR A 218 18.22 -1.42 -2.10
N PHE A 219 18.96 -2.19 -1.30
CA PHE A 219 20.11 -2.96 -1.77
C PHE A 219 19.62 -4.17 -2.59
N ILE A 220 20.10 -4.32 -3.82
CA ILE A 220 19.68 -5.38 -4.76
C ILE A 220 20.84 -6.30 -5.20
N GLY A 221 21.94 -6.29 -4.46
CA GLY A 221 23.12 -7.12 -4.73
C GLY A 221 24.36 -6.30 -5.12
N TRP A 222 25.30 -6.96 -5.78
CA TRP A 222 26.63 -6.44 -6.11
C TRP A 222 26.89 -6.43 -7.61
N ASN A 223 27.81 -5.57 -8.07
CA ASN A 223 28.31 -5.55 -9.43
C ASN A 223 29.84 -5.49 -9.45
N THR A 224 30.49 -6.05 -10.47
CA THR A 224 31.96 -5.96 -10.64
C THR A 224 32.45 -4.60 -11.14
N ASN A 225 31.53 -3.69 -11.50
CA ASN A 225 31.81 -2.34 -11.96
C ASN A 225 30.95 -1.32 -11.21
N GLN A 226 31.54 -0.20 -10.79
CA GLN A 226 30.84 0.85 -10.03
C GLN A 226 29.63 1.46 -10.76
N TRP A 227 29.64 1.43 -12.10
CA TRP A 227 28.58 1.95 -12.96
C TRP A 227 27.53 0.91 -13.36
N GLY A 228 27.62 -0.32 -12.82
CA GLY A 228 26.62 -1.37 -13.04
C GLY A 228 26.72 -2.10 -14.38
N THR A 229 27.73 -1.82 -15.20
CA THR A 229 27.96 -2.49 -16.51
C THR A 229 28.70 -3.82 -16.41
N GLY A 230 29.15 -4.18 -15.21
CA GLY A 230 29.81 -5.46 -14.94
C GLY A 230 28.84 -6.59 -14.68
N THR A 231 29.37 -7.71 -14.17
CA THR A 231 28.59 -8.89 -13.78
C THR A 231 27.85 -8.62 -12.48
N ASN A 232 26.55 -8.96 -12.45
CA ASN A 232 25.72 -8.88 -11.25
C ASN A 232 25.88 -10.13 -10.39
N TYR A 233 25.90 -9.94 -9.08
CA TYR A 233 25.87 -11.01 -8.09
C TYR A 233 24.80 -10.73 -7.03
N ALA A 234 23.93 -11.69 -6.78
CA ALA A 234 23.05 -11.72 -5.62
C ALA A 234 23.81 -12.17 -4.36
N VAL A 235 23.21 -11.94 -3.20
CA VAL A 235 23.75 -12.44 -1.93
C VAL A 235 23.75 -13.97 -1.94
N GLY A 236 24.87 -14.58 -1.54
CA GLY A 236 25.03 -16.03 -1.55
C GLY A 236 25.48 -16.61 -2.90
N ASP A 237 25.49 -15.83 -3.98
CA ASP A 237 26.10 -16.26 -5.24
C ASP A 237 27.58 -16.63 -5.03
N THR A 238 28.11 -17.47 -5.91
CA THR A 238 29.53 -17.84 -5.86
C THR A 238 30.26 -17.51 -7.15
N PHE A 239 31.56 -17.23 -7.05
CA PHE A 239 32.44 -17.11 -8.22
C PHE A 239 33.84 -17.63 -7.91
N THR A 240 34.57 -18.01 -8.97
CA THR A 240 35.96 -18.47 -8.86
C THR A 240 36.93 -17.28 -8.85
N MET A 241 37.86 -17.25 -7.90
CA MET A 241 38.86 -16.19 -7.80
C MET A 241 39.87 -16.25 -8.95
N GLY A 242 40.01 -15.13 -9.67
CA GLY A 242 40.95 -14.98 -10.77
C GLY A 242 42.35 -14.53 -10.30
N ALA A 243 43.22 -14.21 -11.27
CA ALA A 243 44.59 -13.74 -11.01
C ALA A 243 44.69 -12.22 -10.72
N ALA A 244 43.68 -11.64 -10.09
CA ALA A 244 43.64 -10.21 -9.74
C ALA A 244 42.66 -9.95 -8.60
N ASN A 245 42.95 -8.92 -7.80
CA ASN A 245 42.03 -8.42 -6.78
C ASN A 245 40.70 -8.03 -7.42
N ARG A 246 39.60 -8.22 -6.68
CA ARG A 246 38.26 -7.88 -7.13
C ARG A 246 37.58 -6.92 -6.18
N THR A 247 36.93 -5.91 -6.75
CA THR A 247 36.02 -5.04 -6.00
C THR A 247 34.59 -5.31 -6.44
N LEU A 248 33.71 -5.56 -5.47
CA LEU A 248 32.28 -5.65 -5.67
C LEU A 248 31.62 -4.35 -5.19
N TYR A 249 30.90 -3.69 -6.08
CA TYR A 249 30.22 -2.42 -5.84
C TYR A 249 28.75 -2.66 -5.58
N ALA A 250 28.21 -2.12 -4.49
CA ALA A 250 26.82 -2.32 -4.13
C ALA A 250 25.90 -1.74 -5.22
N ARG A 251 24.79 -2.43 -5.46
CA ARG A 251 23.73 -2.01 -6.37
C ARG A 251 22.53 -1.57 -5.54
N TRP A 252 22.05 -0.38 -5.84
CA TRP A 252 20.96 0.27 -5.12
C TRP A 252 19.84 0.57 -6.10
N ALA A 253 18.64 0.05 -5.83
CA ALA A 253 17.43 0.43 -6.53
C ALA A 253 16.72 1.56 -5.76
N GLN A 254 16.23 2.57 -6.46
CA GLN A 254 15.50 3.68 -5.84
C GLN A 254 14.17 3.21 -5.29
N ASN A 255 13.83 3.70 -4.10
CA ASN A 255 12.57 3.42 -3.43
C ASN A 255 11.49 4.39 -3.92
N TYR A 256 10.31 3.84 -4.19
CA TYR A 256 9.10 4.56 -4.53
C TYR A 256 7.97 4.17 -3.58
N ALA A 257 7.07 5.10 -3.33
CA ALA A 257 5.93 4.89 -2.44
C ALA A 257 4.62 4.88 -3.24
N VAL A 258 3.69 4.06 -2.76
CA VAL A 258 2.27 4.15 -3.09
C VAL A 258 1.56 4.79 -1.91
N THR A 259 0.90 5.92 -2.15
CA THR A 259 0.16 6.66 -1.11
C THR A 259 -1.32 6.67 -1.43
N TYR A 260 -2.14 6.45 -0.42
CA TYR A 260 -3.60 6.40 -0.54
C TYR A 260 -4.20 7.69 0.03
N ASN A 261 -4.87 8.45 -0.84
CA ASN A 261 -5.48 9.72 -0.51
C ASN A 261 -7.01 9.54 -0.36
N ALA A 262 -7.56 9.95 0.79
CA ALA A 262 -9.00 9.83 1.08
C ALA A 262 -9.90 10.68 0.16
N ASN A 263 -9.33 11.64 -0.59
CA ASN A 263 -9.97 12.43 -1.64
C ASN A 263 -11.31 13.04 -1.22
N GLY A 264 -11.26 13.97 -0.26
CA GLY A 264 -12.44 14.60 0.34
C GLY A 264 -13.10 13.77 1.44
N GLY A 265 -12.66 12.53 1.67
CA GLY A 265 -12.97 11.74 2.86
C GLY A 265 -12.07 12.07 4.06
N THR A 266 -12.32 11.38 5.17
CA THR A 266 -11.52 11.38 6.40
C THR A 266 -10.80 10.05 6.59
N GLY A 267 -9.87 9.99 7.55
CA GLY A 267 -9.06 8.81 7.83
C GLY A 267 -7.73 8.77 7.07
N ALA A 268 -6.91 7.77 7.37
CA ALA A 268 -5.59 7.57 6.77
C ALA A 268 -5.32 6.08 6.57
N LEU A 269 -4.47 5.77 5.58
CA LEU A 269 -4.08 4.41 5.25
C LEU A 269 -2.59 4.39 4.98
N THR A 270 -1.89 3.49 5.63
CA THR A 270 -0.46 3.25 5.42
C THR A 270 -0.29 1.93 4.71
N ASP A 271 0.55 1.91 3.68
CA ASP A 271 0.88 0.69 2.95
C ASP A 271 1.97 -0.09 3.70
N PRO A 272 1.67 -1.28 4.24
CA PRO A 272 2.64 -2.08 4.98
C PRO A 272 3.77 -2.65 4.11
N ASN A 273 3.59 -2.67 2.79
CA ASN A 273 4.58 -3.19 1.84
C ASN A 273 5.43 -2.08 1.20
N SER A 274 5.18 -0.82 1.54
CA SER A 274 6.00 0.31 1.11
C SER A 274 7.29 0.38 1.93
N PRO A 275 8.44 0.75 1.33
CA PRO A 275 8.61 1.19 -0.06
C PRO A 275 8.82 0.04 -1.06
N TYR A 276 8.61 0.37 -2.33
CA TYR A 276 8.80 -0.51 -3.49
C TYR A 276 10.01 -0.09 -4.34
N ILE A 277 10.54 -1.00 -5.15
CA ILE A 277 11.46 -0.68 -6.25
C ILE A 277 10.78 -0.86 -7.61
N ALA A 278 11.35 -0.27 -8.66
CA ALA A 278 10.79 -0.39 -10.02
C ALA A 278 10.70 -1.87 -10.45
N GLY A 279 9.52 -2.26 -10.95
CA GLY A 279 9.21 -3.63 -11.35
C GLY A 279 8.48 -4.45 -10.29
N ASP A 280 8.51 -4.05 -9.02
CA ASP A 280 7.76 -4.73 -7.96
C ASP A 280 6.27 -4.79 -8.27
N VAL A 281 5.61 -5.87 -7.82
CA VAL A 281 4.15 -5.99 -7.93
C VAL A 281 3.51 -5.38 -6.69
N VAL A 282 2.73 -4.32 -6.90
CA VAL A 282 1.92 -3.68 -5.86
C VAL A 282 0.53 -4.30 -5.87
N THR A 283 0.02 -4.70 -4.69
CA THR A 283 -1.39 -5.06 -4.50
C THR A 283 -2.16 -3.87 -3.91
N VAL A 284 -3.22 -3.46 -4.60
CA VAL A 284 -4.04 -2.31 -4.22
C VAL A 284 -4.87 -2.63 -2.97
N LEU A 285 -4.71 -1.83 -1.92
CA LEU A 285 -5.37 -2.02 -0.64
C LEU A 285 -6.84 -1.62 -0.66
N GLY A 286 -7.63 -2.10 0.30
CA GLY A 286 -8.95 -1.55 0.58
C GLY A 286 -8.87 -0.17 1.25
N LYS A 287 -10.02 0.51 1.39
CA LYS A 287 -10.08 1.85 2.01
C LYS A 287 -9.66 1.92 3.49
N GLY A 288 -9.56 0.78 4.17
CA GLY A 288 -9.32 0.72 5.61
C GLY A 288 -10.37 1.52 6.40
N SER A 289 -9.91 2.37 7.31
CA SER A 289 -10.75 3.25 8.13
C SER A 289 -11.25 4.50 7.40
N MET A 290 -10.85 4.73 6.14
CA MET A 290 -11.30 5.92 5.41
C MET A 290 -12.81 5.89 5.19
N ALA A 291 -13.44 7.05 5.32
CA ALA A 291 -14.88 7.22 5.15
C ALA A 291 -15.19 8.63 4.62
N ARG A 292 -16.32 8.74 3.92
CA ARG A 292 -16.87 10.03 3.48
C ARG A 292 -18.38 10.01 3.71
N ASP A 293 -18.87 10.88 4.58
CA ASP A 293 -20.27 10.89 5.00
C ASP A 293 -21.21 11.10 3.82
N GLY A 294 -22.22 10.23 3.67
CA GLY A 294 -23.17 10.25 2.55
C GLY A 294 -22.65 9.59 1.26
N PHE A 295 -21.47 8.95 1.29
CA PHE A 295 -20.89 8.27 0.12
C PHE A 295 -20.45 6.85 0.43
N GLU A 296 -20.48 6.01 -0.60
CA GLU A 296 -19.91 4.66 -0.62
C GLU A 296 -18.58 4.67 -1.38
N PHE A 297 -17.60 3.91 -0.89
CA PHE A 297 -16.30 3.78 -1.55
C PHE A 297 -16.42 2.95 -2.83
N ALA A 298 -16.06 3.55 -3.97
CA ALA A 298 -16.19 2.93 -5.29
C ALA A 298 -14.90 2.27 -5.79
N GLY A 299 -13.73 2.64 -5.22
CA GLY A 299 -12.42 2.16 -5.66
C GLY A 299 -11.36 3.26 -5.62
N TRP A 300 -10.22 3.00 -6.24
CA TRP A 300 -9.12 3.96 -6.35
C TRP A 300 -8.95 4.46 -7.77
N ASN A 301 -8.36 5.64 -7.94
CA ASN A 301 -7.96 6.18 -9.24
C ASN A 301 -6.63 6.93 -9.14
N THR A 302 -5.84 6.97 -10.21
CA THR A 302 -4.57 7.73 -10.22
C THR A 302 -4.76 9.25 -10.31
N ALA A 303 -5.97 9.74 -10.56
CA ALA A 303 -6.33 11.16 -10.52
C ALA A 303 -7.48 11.40 -9.53
N ALA A 304 -7.43 12.55 -8.84
CA ALA A 304 -8.43 12.93 -7.83
C ALA A 304 -9.84 13.09 -8.41
N ASP A 305 -9.95 13.59 -9.63
CA ASP A 305 -11.20 13.80 -10.37
C ASP A 305 -11.75 12.54 -11.05
N GLY A 306 -11.05 11.40 -10.92
CA GLY A 306 -11.45 10.13 -11.53
C GLY A 306 -11.06 9.98 -13.01
N SER A 307 -10.40 10.97 -13.63
CA SER A 307 -9.98 10.94 -15.04
C SER A 307 -8.80 10.00 -15.33
N GLY A 308 -8.09 9.56 -14.29
CA GLY A 308 -6.95 8.66 -14.38
C GLY A 308 -7.35 7.19 -14.51
N THR A 309 -6.37 6.31 -14.26
CA THR A 309 -6.56 4.87 -14.33
C THR A 309 -7.28 4.37 -13.09
N PRO A 310 -8.44 3.67 -13.23
CA PRO A 310 -9.12 3.06 -12.10
C PRO A 310 -8.38 1.82 -11.60
N HIS A 311 -8.33 1.66 -10.29
CA HIS A 311 -7.73 0.52 -9.59
C HIS A 311 -8.73 -0.05 -8.58
N ALA A 312 -9.14 -1.30 -8.81
CA ALA A 312 -10.01 -2.03 -7.89
C ALA A 312 -9.22 -2.55 -6.68
N VAL A 313 -9.90 -2.76 -5.55
CA VAL A 313 -9.29 -3.39 -4.37
C VAL A 313 -8.80 -4.80 -4.72
N ASN A 314 -7.62 -5.18 -4.21
CA ASN A 314 -6.91 -6.43 -4.50
C ASN A 314 -6.42 -6.59 -5.95
N SER A 315 -6.64 -5.61 -6.83
CA SER A 315 -5.95 -5.59 -8.13
C SER A 315 -4.44 -5.36 -7.94
N THR A 316 -3.66 -5.69 -8.97
CA THR A 316 -2.21 -5.50 -8.94
C THR A 316 -1.71 -4.64 -10.08
N PHE A 317 -0.64 -3.90 -9.86
CA PHE A 317 0.12 -3.22 -10.93
C PHE A 317 1.63 -3.29 -10.68
N SER A 318 2.43 -3.11 -11.73
CA SER A 318 3.89 -3.08 -11.60
C SER A 318 4.36 -1.66 -11.28
N MET A 319 5.24 -1.52 -10.29
CA MET A 319 5.74 -0.23 -9.84
C MET A 319 6.64 0.40 -10.91
N GLY A 320 6.34 1.65 -11.25
CA GLY A 320 7.11 2.44 -12.20
C GLY A 320 8.38 3.06 -11.61
N SER A 321 8.86 4.13 -12.25
CA SER A 321 10.03 4.92 -11.80
C SER A 321 9.62 6.22 -11.09
N SER A 322 8.45 6.24 -10.44
CA SER A 322 7.91 7.39 -9.72
C SER A 322 6.94 6.94 -8.63
N ASN A 323 6.78 7.75 -7.59
CA ASN A 323 5.73 7.54 -6.59
C ASN A 323 4.35 7.53 -7.26
N VAL A 324 3.41 6.76 -6.69
CA VAL A 324 2.02 6.69 -7.15
C VAL A 324 1.10 7.18 -6.04
N ILE A 325 0.16 8.04 -6.38
CA ILE A 325 -0.93 8.45 -5.49
C ILE A 325 -2.21 7.82 -6.01
N LEU A 326 -2.89 7.07 -5.16
CA LEU A 326 -4.21 6.51 -5.42
C LEU A 326 -5.23 7.33 -4.64
N TYR A 327 -6.16 7.97 -5.35
CA TYR A 327 -7.23 8.78 -4.81
C TYR A 327 -8.51 7.96 -4.69
N ALA A 328 -9.11 7.94 -3.50
CA ALA A 328 -10.37 7.26 -3.27
C ALA A 328 -11.47 7.88 -4.15
N GLN A 329 -12.24 7.02 -4.81
CA GLN A 329 -13.42 7.41 -5.55
C GLN A 329 -14.66 7.07 -4.73
N TRP A 330 -15.64 7.96 -4.74
CA TRP A 330 -16.79 7.92 -3.85
C TRP A 330 -18.08 8.08 -4.65
N THR A 331 -19.02 7.15 -4.50
CA THR A 331 -20.35 7.21 -5.10
C THR A 331 -21.34 7.77 -4.06
N PRO A 332 -22.10 8.84 -4.35
CA PRO A 332 -23.12 9.32 -3.43
C PRO A 332 -24.14 8.22 -3.11
N ILE A 333 -24.45 8.03 -1.83
CA ILE A 333 -25.55 7.16 -1.41
C ILE A 333 -26.85 7.94 -1.64
N THR A 334 -27.78 7.35 -2.38
CA THR A 334 -29.06 7.98 -2.73
C THR A 334 -30.25 7.26 -2.11
N TYR A 335 -31.30 8.02 -1.81
CA TYR A 335 -32.53 7.54 -1.18
C TYR A 335 -33.75 8.13 -1.88
N ALA A 336 -34.85 7.37 -1.88
CA ALA A 336 -36.12 7.82 -2.44
C ALA A 336 -36.84 8.78 -1.48
N LEU A 337 -37.33 9.89 -2.02
CA LEU A 337 -38.23 10.85 -1.38
C LEU A 337 -39.62 10.71 -2.02
N THR A 338 -40.60 10.33 -1.21
CA THR A 338 -42.02 10.37 -1.59
C THR A 338 -42.64 11.66 -1.06
N VAL A 339 -43.48 12.32 -1.85
CA VAL A 339 -44.18 13.55 -1.44
C VAL A 339 -45.68 13.36 -1.64
N ASN A 340 -46.46 13.54 -0.57
CA ASN A 340 -47.90 13.32 -0.54
C ASN A 340 -48.67 14.59 -0.16
N ALA A 341 -49.96 14.64 -0.51
CA ALA A 341 -50.93 15.62 -0.01
C ALA A 341 -51.92 14.93 0.95
N SER A 342 -52.21 15.55 2.09
CA SER A 342 -53.16 15.05 3.08
C SER A 342 -54.10 16.17 3.56
N PRO A 343 -55.43 16.04 3.42
CA PRO A 343 -56.10 14.96 2.68
C PRO A 343 -55.75 14.99 1.19
N ALA A 344 -55.93 13.87 0.48
CA ALA A 344 -55.55 13.75 -0.93
C ALA A 344 -56.29 14.75 -1.85
N GLY A 345 -57.50 15.18 -1.48
CA GLY A 345 -58.26 16.23 -2.17
C GLY A 345 -57.94 17.66 -1.73
N GLY A 346 -57.10 17.83 -0.71
CA GLY A 346 -56.79 19.15 -0.14
C GLY A 346 -55.82 19.99 -0.98
N GLY A 347 -55.12 19.37 -1.92
CA GLY A 347 -54.17 20.05 -2.79
C GLY A 347 -53.23 19.09 -3.52
N THR A 348 -52.15 19.63 -4.04
CA THR A 348 -51.06 18.86 -4.67
C THR A 348 -49.73 19.18 -3.99
N ALA A 349 -48.77 18.26 -4.11
CA ALA A 349 -47.42 18.44 -3.60
C ALA A 349 -46.39 17.92 -4.61
N THR A 350 -45.22 18.58 -4.71
CA THR A 350 -44.17 18.26 -5.67
C THR A 350 -42.79 18.16 -5.00
N GLY A 351 -41.82 17.60 -5.71
CA GLY A 351 -40.44 17.40 -5.22
C GLY A 351 -40.07 15.96 -4.87
N ALA A 352 -40.90 14.98 -5.27
CA ALA A 352 -40.56 13.57 -5.16
C ALA A 352 -39.44 13.17 -6.14
N GLY A 353 -38.61 12.20 -5.75
CA GLY A 353 -37.48 11.75 -6.56
C GLY A 353 -36.47 10.93 -5.78
N THR A 354 -35.30 10.69 -6.39
CA THR A 354 -34.16 10.03 -5.73
C THR A 354 -33.04 11.03 -5.56
N TYR A 355 -32.62 11.23 -4.31
CA TYR A 355 -31.66 12.27 -3.95
C TYR A 355 -30.52 11.70 -3.11
N ALA A 356 -29.34 12.30 -3.21
CA ALA A 356 -28.22 11.96 -2.34
C ALA A 356 -28.54 12.30 -0.89
N SER A 357 -28.03 11.52 0.05
CA SER A 357 -28.08 11.85 1.48
C SER A 357 -27.53 13.26 1.74
N GLY A 358 -28.24 14.06 2.52
CA GLY A 358 -27.89 15.45 2.81
C GLY A 358 -28.18 16.45 1.69
N ALA A 359 -28.68 16.01 0.53
CA ALA A 359 -29.09 16.93 -0.53
C ALA A 359 -30.25 17.81 -0.06
N SER A 360 -30.22 19.09 -0.45
CA SER A 360 -31.33 20.02 -0.26
C SER A 360 -32.27 19.93 -1.46
N VAL A 361 -33.50 19.47 -1.23
CA VAL A 361 -34.53 19.28 -2.26
C VAL A 361 -35.58 20.37 -2.15
N ASN A 362 -35.94 21.00 -3.26
CA ASN A 362 -37.05 21.95 -3.27
C ASN A 362 -38.37 21.18 -3.33
N ILE A 363 -39.25 21.43 -2.38
CA ILE A 363 -40.61 20.87 -2.32
C ILE A 363 -41.62 22.01 -2.34
N SER A 364 -42.77 21.78 -2.95
CA SER A 364 -43.85 22.76 -3.01
C SER A 364 -45.22 22.12 -2.84
N ALA A 365 -46.12 22.82 -2.18
CA ALA A 365 -47.52 22.47 -2.01
C ALA A 365 -48.39 23.51 -2.71
N THR A 366 -49.49 23.07 -3.30
CA THR A 366 -50.50 23.95 -3.89
C THR A 366 -51.87 23.54 -3.35
N PRO A 367 -52.49 24.32 -2.45
CA PRO A 367 -53.82 24.03 -1.92
C PRO A 367 -54.89 24.03 -3.01
N ALA A 368 -55.91 23.20 -2.83
CA ALA A 368 -57.14 23.26 -3.61
C ALA A 368 -58.02 24.42 -3.11
N ALA A 369 -57.60 25.66 -3.39
CA ALA A 369 -58.24 26.86 -2.85
C ALA A 369 -59.73 26.98 -3.20
N GLU A 370 -60.13 26.59 -4.42
CA GLU A 370 -61.54 26.57 -4.85
C GLU A 370 -62.41 25.56 -4.09
N ALA A 371 -61.79 24.55 -3.48
CA ALA A 371 -62.46 23.60 -2.59
C ALA A 371 -62.37 24.04 -1.11
N GLY A 372 -61.87 25.26 -0.85
CA GLY A 372 -61.78 25.83 0.49
C GLY A 372 -60.56 25.40 1.29
N TYR A 373 -59.56 24.74 0.71
CA TYR A 373 -58.38 24.29 1.45
C TYR A 373 -57.28 25.35 1.53
N ARG A 374 -56.59 25.36 2.66
CA ARG A 374 -55.33 26.09 2.89
C ARG A 374 -54.21 25.14 3.29
N PHE A 375 -52.98 25.51 2.96
CA PHE A 375 -51.80 24.83 3.47
C PHE A 375 -51.64 25.06 4.97
N VAL A 376 -51.20 24.04 5.69
CA VAL A 376 -50.94 24.10 7.14
C VAL A 376 -49.45 23.96 7.41
N ASN A 377 -48.87 22.80 7.06
CA ASN A 377 -47.45 22.53 7.24
C ASN A 377 -46.99 21.29 6.46
N TRP A 378 -45.68 21.13 6.41
CA TRP A 378 -45.01 19.89 6.00
C TRP A 378 -44.73 19.01 7.21
N THR A 379 -44.84 17.70 7.01
CA THR A 379 -44.41 16.67 7.98
C THR A 379 -43.57 15.61 7.28
N SER A 380 -42.69 14.94 8.02
CA SER A 380 -41.85 13.85 7.50
C SER A 380 -42.09 12.59 8.33
N SER A 381 -42.20 11.44 7.67
CA SER A 381 -42.38 10.14 8.34
C SER A 381 -41.11 9.65 9.02
N ASN A 382 -39.94 10.05 8.53
CA ASN A 382 -38.66 9.60 9.06
C ASN A 382 -37.55 10.63 8.80
N GLY A 383 -37.17 11.36 9.85
CA GLY A 383 -36.05 12.30 9.84
C GLY A 383 -36.12 13.39 8.77
N GLY A 384 -34.96 13.95 8.44
CA GLY A 384 -34.82 15.10 7.56
C GLY A 384 -35.15 16.42 8.27
N SER A 385 -34.91 17.53 7.58
CA SER A 385 -35.17 18.87 8.10
C SER A 385 -35.76 19.75 7.02
N PHE A 386 -36.76 20.56 7.39
CA PHE A 386 -37.33 21.58 6.52
C PHE A 386 -36.60 22.90 6.74
N GLY A 387 -36.36 23.67 5.66
CA GLY A 387 -35.93 25.06 5.80
C GLY A 387 -36.97 25.89 6.53
N ASP A 388 -38.23 25.71 6.16
CA ASP A 388 -39.43 26.21 6.84
C ASP A 388 -40.59 25.22 6.60
N ALA A 389 -41.06 24.55 7.66
CA ALA A 389 -42.14 23.58 7.54
C ALA A 389 -43.52 24.24 7.34
N THR A 390 -43.66 25.54 7.52
CA THR A 390 -44.93 26.28 7.43
C THR A 390 -45.07 27.10 6.14
N SER A 391 -44.04 27.10 5.28
CA SER A 391 -44.08 27.69 3.95
C SER A 391 -44.54 26.68 2.89
N GLU A 392 -45.46 27.10 2.02
CA GLU A 392 -45.93 26.29 0.88
C GLU A 392 -44.79 25.86 -0.06
N SER A 393 -43.75 26.70 -0.19
CA SER A 393 -42.54 26.38 -0.93
C SER A 393 -41.34 26.44 0.00
N THR A 394 -40.59 25.35 0.10
CA THR A 394 -39.51 25.21 1.06
C THR A 394 -38.45 24.23 0.55
N THR A 395 -37.39 24.05 1.35
CA THR A 395 -36.37 23.02 1.12
C THR A 395 -36.49 21.91 2.14
N PHE A 396 -36.17 20.69 1.72
CA PHE A 396 -36.09 19.50 2.56
C PHE A 396 -34.70 18.86 2.44
N THR A 397 -34.00 18.70 3.56
CA THR A 397 -32.71 18.02 3.59
C THR A 397 -32.92 16.52 3.68
N MET A 398 -32.47 15.79 2.66
CA MET A 398 -32.67 14.34 2.54
C MET A 398 -31.93 13.59 3.67
N PRO A 399 -32.62 12.74 4.47
CA PRO A 399 -31.96 11.93 5.50
C PRO A 399 -31.19 10.76 4.89
N GLY A 400 -30.43 10.04 5.73
CA GLY A 400 -29.71 8.80 5.38
C GLY A 400 -30.61 7.57 5.20
N SER A 401 -31.86 7.76 4.78
CA SER A 401 -32.85 6.71 4.56
C SER A 401 -33.98 7.20 3.65
N ALA A 402 -34.69 6.29 2.99
CA ALA A 402 -35.92 6.65 2.28
C ALA A 402 -36.95 7.27 3.24
N THR A 403 -37.68 8.28 2.78
CA THR A 403 -38.64 9.02 3.61
C THR A 403 -39.83 9.55 2.81
N THR A 404 -40.92 9.80 3.52
CA THR A 404 -42.14 10.38 2.97
C THR A 404 -42.38 11.73 3.62
N VAL A 405 -42.50 12.76 2.80
CA VAL A 405 -42.93 14.09 3.20
C VAL A 405 -44.40 14.27 2.84
N THR A 406 -45.18 14.86 3.75
CA THR A 406 -46.62 15.10 3.56
C THR A 406 -46.93 16.59 3.71
N ALA A 407 -47.54 17.18 2.68
CA ALA A 407 -48.19 18.48 2.76
C ALA A 407 -49.56 18.31 3.44
N ASN A 408 -49.73 18.93 4.60
CA ASN A 408 -50.98 18.92 5.32
C ASN A 408 -51.82 20.14 4.96
N PHE A 409 -53.08 19.89 4.62
CA PHE A 409 -54.07 20.89 4.30
C PHE A 409 -55.24 20.82 5.27
N ALA A 410 -55.90 21.95 5.50
CA ALA A 410 -57.12 22.04 6.27
C ALA A 410 -58.14 22.89 5.50
N LEU A 411 -59.43 22.64 5.73
CA LEU A 411 -60.48 23.54 5.25
C LEU A 411 -60.34 24.90 5.93
N ASN A 412 -60.70 25.95 5.21
CA ASN A 412 -60.92 27.27 5.78
C ASN A 412 -62.17 27.22 6.64
N GLU A 413 -62.16 27.99 7.72
CA GLU A 413 -63.30 28.18 8.60
C GLU A 413 -63.77 29.63 8.47
N TYR A 414 -65.08 29.82 8.48
CA TYR A 414 -65.72 31.13 8.37
C TYR A 414 -66.66 31.38 9.52
N THR A 415 -66.84 32.66 9.84
CA THR A 415 -67.73 33.09 10.92
C THR A 415 -69.09 33.47 10.35
N VAL A 416 -70.15 32.82 10.84
CA VAL A 416 -71.54 33.18 10.55
C VAL A 416 -72.14 33.85 11.78
N THR A 417 -72.61 35.09 11.63
CA THR A 417 -73.24 35.86 12.72
C THR A 417 -74.71 36.09 12.41
N PHE A 418 -75.60 35.59 13.26
CA PHE A 418 -77.03 35.86 13.20
C PHE A 418 -77.34 37.12 14.01
N LYS A 419 -78.09 38.05 13.42
CA LYS A 419 -78.50 39.30 14.04
C LYS A 419 -80.00 39.52 13.97
N ASP A 420 -80.54 40.24 14.95
CA ASP A 420 -81.90 40.74 14.91
C ASP A 420 -82.02 42.01 14.06
N PHE A 421 -83.25 42.49 13.83
CA PHE A 421 -83.56 43.68 13.02
C PHE A 421 -82.88 44.97 13.51
N ASP A 422 -82.55 45.05 14.81
CA ASP A 422 -81.88 46.19 15.44
C ASP A 422 -80.34 46.05 15.47
N GLY A 423 -79.82 44.94 14.95
CA GLY A 423 -78.39 44.63 14.91
C GLY A 423 -77.86 43.88 16.14
N ALA A 424 -78.71 43.54 17.12
CA ALA A 424 -78.33 42.67 18.23
C ALA A 424 -77.86 41.31 17.72
N VAL A 425 -76.74 40.80 18.24
CA VAL A 425 -76.23 39.47 17.86
C VAL A 425 -77.03 38.40 18.61
N LEU A 426 -77.65 37.51 17.86
CA LEU A 426 -78.44 36.40 18.37
C LEU A 426 -77.60 35.14 18.54
N ASP A 427 -76.70 34.87 17.59
CA ASP A 427 -75.79 33.72 17.64
C ASP A 427 -74.55 33.94 16.75
N THR A 428 -73.47 33.22 17.02
CA THR A 428 -72.25 33.23 16.21
C THR A 428 -71.67 31.83 16.11
N GLN A 429 -71.43 31.37 14.88
CA GLN A 429 -70.94 30.03 14.58
C GLN A 429 -69.68 30.09 13.73
N THR A 430 -68.76 29.15 13.96
CA THR A 430 -67.60 28.90 13.10
C THR A 430 -67.89 27.66 12.26
N ILE A 431 -67.94 27.83 10.94
CA ILE A 431 -68.39 26.82 9.98
C ILE A 431 -67.24 26.52 9.01
N GLU A 432 -66.91 25.24 8.82
CA GLU A 432 -65.97 24.81 7.78
C GLU A 432 -66.52 25.14 6.39
N HIS A 433 -65.63 25.50 5.47
CA HIS A 433 -65.99 25.83 4.09
C HIS A 433 -66.89 24.76 3.46
N GLY A 434 -68.01 25.20 2.90
CA GLY A 434 -68.94 24.34 2.17
C GLY A 434 -70.07 23.75 3.01
N LEU A 435 -70.01 23.89 4.34
CA LEU A 435 -71.09 23.44 5.23
C LEU A 435 -72.11 24.56 5.47
N GLY A 436 -73.29 24.18 5.96
CA GLY A 436 -74.35 25.12 6.36
C GLY A 436 -74.29 25.47 7.85
N ALA A 437 -74.68 26.69 8.17
CA ALA A 437 -74.93 27.13 9.54
C ALA A 437 -76.30 26.64 10.06
N THR A 438 -76.47 26.59 11.37
CA THR A 438 -77.77 26.25 11.99
C THR A 438 -78.49 27.54 12.39
N ALA A 439 -79.76 27.70 12.05
CA ALA A 439 -80.49 28.89 12.51
C ALA A 439 -80.68 28.88 14.04
N PRO A 440 -80.53 30.02 14.74
CA PRO A 440 -80.93 30.13 16.14
C PRO A 440 -82.47 30.14 16.27
N ASP A 441 -82.95 30.09 17.51
CA ASP A 441 -84.38 30.20 17.79
C ASP A 441 -84.97 31.49 17.17
N ALA A 442 -86.19 31.38 16.64
CA ALA A 442 -86.84 32.50 15.96
C ALA A 442 -86.97 33.71 16.90
N PRO A 443 -86.37 34.87 16.56
CA PRO A 443 -86.43 36.05 17.41
C PRO A 443 -87.81 36.69 17.39
N SER A 444 -88.23 37.27 18.52
CA SER A 444 -89.49 38.00 18.65
C SER A 444 -89.26 39.51 18.62
N ARG A 445 -90.11 40.24 17.89
CA ARG A 445 -90.15 41.70 17.89
C ARG A 445 -91.42 42.21 18.54
N GLU A 446 -91.28 43.08 19.54
CA GLU A 446 -92.42 43.67 20.24
C GLU A 446 -93.28 44.54 19.30
N PRO A 447 -94.62 44.47 19.38
CA PRO A 447 -95.50 45.33 18.61
C PRO A 447 -95.38 46.79 19.06
N ASP A 448 -95.59 47.72 18.13
CA ASP A 448 -95.77 49.13 18.44
C ASP A 448 -97.23 49.56 18.28
N ALA A 449 -97.52 50.87 18.36
CA ALA A 449 -98.89 51.36 18.23
C ALA A 449 -99.49 51.11 16.82
N GLN A 450 -98.65 51.07 15.80
CA GLN A 450 -99.09 50.98 14.42
C GLN A 450 -99.08 49.52 13.92
N TYR A 451 -98.08 48.73 14.30
CA TYR A 451 -97.84 47.39 13.75
C TYR A 451 -97.62 46.31 14.80
N SER A 452 -98.01 45.10 14.45
CA SER A 452 -97.54 43.85 15.03
C SER A 452 -96.59 43.16 14.05
N TYR A 453 -95.55 42.50 14.58
CA TYR A 453 -94.45 41.94 13.79
C TYR A 453 -94.45 40.41 13.85
N GLY A 454 -94.42 39.76 12.70
CA GLY A 454 -94.26 38.30 12.59
C GLY A 454 -92.93 37.95 11.95
N PHE A 455 -92.11 37.10 12.59
CA PHE A 455 -90.85 36.64 11.99
C PHE A 455 -91.13 35.88 10.68
N THR A 456 -90.53 36.34 9.58
CA THR A 456 -90.73 35.77 8.24
C THR A 456 -89.57 34.89 7.81
N GLY A 457 -88.43 34.94 8.49
CA GLY A 457 -87.24 34.20 8.13
C GLY A 457 -85.98 35.06 8.20
N TRP A 458 -84.95 34.59 7.52
CA TRP A 458 -83.62 35.21 7.48
C TRP A 458 -83.36 35.85 6.11
N ASP A 459 -82.60 36.94 6.08
CA ASP A 459 -82.34 37.73 4.87
C ASP A 459 -81.43 37.04 3.82
N LYS A 460 -80.63 36.06 4.24
CA LYS A 460 -79.64 35.36 3.40
C LYS A 460 -79.72 33.85 3.58
N ALA A 461 -79.37 33.12 2.53
CA ALA A 461 -79.12 31.69 2.61
C ALA A 461 -77.83 31.42 3.40
N PHE A 462 -77.83 30.36 4.18
CA PHE A 462 -76.72 29.97 5.07
C PHE A 462 -76.45 28.45 5.03
N ASP A 463 -76.88 27.78 3.96
CA ASP A 463 -76.74 26.35 3.71
C ASP A 463 -75.37 25.96 3.12
N ASN A 464 -74.62 26.93 2.58
CA ASN A 464 -73.28 26.73 2.00
C ASN A 464 -72.38 27.94 2.27
N ILE A 465 -71.53 27.85 3.30
CA ILE A 465 -70.67 28.95 3.74
C ILE A 465 -69.31 28.90 3.05
N THR A 466 -68.98 29.94 2.28
CA THR A 466 -67.70 30.10 1.57
C THR A 466 -66.94 31.36 1.95
N GLY A 467 -67.46 32.09 2.94
CA GLY A 467 -66.93 33.36 3.44
C GLY A 467 -67.67 33.77 4.71
N ASP A 468 -67.11 34.74 5.45
CA ASP A 468 -67.78 35.30 6.62
C ASP A 468 -69.15 35.87 6.23
N LEU A 469 -70.19 35.56 7.00
CA LEU A 469 -71.57 35.85 6.66
C LEU A 469 -72.31 36.47 7.84
N ILE A 470 -72.99 37.58 7.60
CA ILE A 470 -73.93 38.16 8.57
C ILE A 470 -75.35 37.94 8.05
N VAL A 471 -76.18 37.29 8.84
CA VAL A 471 -77.57 36.93 8.53
C VAL A 471 -78.50 37.68 9.49
N THR A 472 -79.51 38.37 8.98
CA THR A 472 -80.39 39.27 9.75
C THR A 472 -81.85 38.80 9.71
N ALA A 473 -82.53 38.85 10.86
CA ALA A 473 -83.93 38.50 10.97
C ALA A 473 -84.84 39.44 10.15
N GLN A 474 -85.84 38.87 9.48
CA GLN A 474 -86.86 39.60 8.74
C GLN A 474 -88.23 39.45 9.40
N TYR A 475 -89.04 40.50 9.32
CA TYR A 475 -90.37 40.58 9.92
C TYR A 475 -91.40 41.09 8.91
N SER A 476 -92.60 40.52 8.93
CA SER A 476 -93.78 41.11 8.31
C SER A 476 -94.45 42.08 9.27
N GLU A 477 -95.05 43.13 8.74
CA GLU A 477 -95.77 44.13 9.52
C GLU A 477 -97.28 43.97 9.27
N THR A 478 -98.05 43.84 10.34
CA THR A 478 -99.52 43.80 10.28
C THR A 478 -100.07 45.01 11.02
N THR A 479 -100.82 45.87 10.32
CA THR A 479 -101.41 47.07 10.93
C THR A 479 -102.34 46.67 12.07
N ASN A 480 -102.09 47.19 13.27
CA ASN A 480 -102.91 46.92 14.43
C ASN A 480 -104.32 47.50 14.24
N SER A 481 -105.31 46.84 14.81
CA SER A 481 -106.68 47.35 14.85
C SER A 481 -107.09 47.63 16.29
N TYR A 482 -107.87 48.69 16.47
CA TYR A 482 -108.31 49.18 17.77
C TYR A 482 -109.83 49.17 17.83
N THR A 483 -110.34 48.77 19.00
CA THR A 483 -111.77 48.85 19.29
C THR A 483 -112.12 50.25 19.78
N VAL A 484 -112.95 50.96 19.02
CA VAL A 484 -113.56 52.22 19.41
C VAL A 484 -114.96 51.94 19.91
N THR A 485 -115.20 52.21 21.20
CA THR A 485 -116.51 52.06 21.83
C THR A 485 -117.15 53.42 22.00
N PHE A 486 -118.29 53.62 21.33
CA PHE A 486 -119.12 54.79 21.54
C PHE A 486 -120.03 54.52 22.74
N LYS A 487 -120.01 55.43 23.73
CA LYS A 487 -120.83 55.32 24.93
C LYS A 487 -121.75 56.53 25.05
N ASP A 488 -122.94 56.30 25.58
CA ASP A 488 -123.84 57.37 25.98
C ASP A 488 -123.41 58.00 27.31
N TRP A 489 -124.04 59.11 27.69
CA TRP A 489 -123.73 59.88 28.90
C TRP A 489 -123.81 59.06 30.21
N ASP A 490 -124.61 57.99 30.24
CA ASP A 490 -124.80 57.08 31.38
C ASP A 490 -123.81 55.90 31.38
N GLY A 491 -122.97 55.79 30.35
CA GLY A 491 -122.00 54.72 30.16
C GLY A 491 -122.52 53.51 29.36
N ALA A 492 -123.78 53.51 28.90
CA ALA A 492 -124.32 52.48 28.01
C ALA A 492 -123.57 52.47 26.67
N VAL A 493 -123.28 51.28 26.13
CA VAL A 493 -122.57 51.12 24.86
C VAL A 493 -123.55 51.31 23.70
N LEU A 494 -123.29 52.32 22.87
CA LEU A 494 -124.11 52.66 21.69
C LEU A 494 -123.69 51.84 20.46
N ASP A 495 -122.38 51.75 20.23
CA ASP A 495 -121.80 50.99 19.13
C ASP A 495 -120.35 50.64 19.45
N THR A 496 -119.83 49.61 18.80
CA THR A 496 -118.44 49.18 18.91
C THR A 496 -117.90 48.88 17.53
N GLN A 497 -116.84 49.61 17.15
CA GLN A 497 -116.20 49.47 15.85
C GLN A 497 -114.75 49.04 16.01
N THR A 498 -114.29 48.16 15.13
CA THR A 498 -112.88 47.81 14.99
C THR A 498 -112.31 48.58 13.81
N VAL A 499 -111.37 49.50 14.07
CA VAL A 499 -110.72 50.32 13.04
C VAL A 499 -109.22 50.04 13.00
N ALA A 500 -108.64 49.99 11.80
CA ALA A 500 -107.18 49.91 11.67
C ALA A 500 -106.54 51.20 12.20
N TYR A 501 -105.33 51.09 12.75
CA TYR A 501 -104.58 52.24 13.25
C TYR A 501 -104.47 53.35 12.20
N GLY A 502 -104.70 54.59 12.63
CA GLY A 502 -104.70 55.77 11.76
C GLY A 502 -105.99 56.01 10.97
N LEU A 503 -106.96 55.09 10.99
CA LEU A 503 -108.30 55.31 10.43
C LEU A 503 -109.31 55.77 11.50
N GLY A 504 -110.27 56.59 11.09
CA GLY A 504 -111.34 57.07 11.97
C GLY A 504 -112.50 56.08 12.09
N ALA A 505 -113.09 55.98 13.29
CA ALA A 505 -114.37 55.31 13.48
C ALA A 505 -115.52 56.21 13.00
N THR A 506 -116.60 55.59 12.53
CA THR A 506 -117.80 56.31 12.06
C THR A 506 -118.71 56.58 13.25
N ALA A 507 -119.27 57.77 13.39
CA ALA A 507 -120.19 58.03 14.51
C ALA A 507 -121.47 57.18 14.38
N PRO A 508 -121.94 56.52 15.45
CA PRO A 508 -123.25 55.86 15.45
C PRO A 508 -124.39 56.89 15.43
N ASP A 509 -125.60 56.42 15.15
CA ASP A 509 -126.81 57.26 15.16
C ASP A 509 -126.97 57.99 16.51
N ALA A 510 -127.45 59.23 16.46
CA ALA A 510 -127.57 60.08 17.64
C ALA A 510 -128.54 59.45 18.68
N PRO A 511 -128.09 59.22 19.93
CA PRO A 511 -128.94 58.67 20.97
C PRO A 511 -130.03 59.66 21.38
N SER A 512 -131.24 59.17 21.68
CA SER A 512 -132.34 60.00 22.19
C SER A 512 -132.36 60.00 23.72
N ARG A 513 -132.30 61.18 24.34
CA ARG A 513 -132.51 61.39 25.78
C ARG A 513 -133.79 62.19 26.01
N GLU A 514 -134.67 61.71 26.88
CA GLU A 514 -135.84 62.50 27.31
C GLU A 514 -135.39 63.68 28.20
N PRO A 515 -136.02 64.86 28.07
CA PRO A 515 -135.68 66.04 28.88
C PRO A 515 -135.98 65.79 30.37
N ASP A 516 -135.02 66.20 31.21
CA ASP A 516 -135.14 66.19 32.69
C ASP A 516 -136.24 67.13 33.22
#